data_AF-A0A7Y7J0M0-F1
#
_entry.id   AF-A0A7Y7J0M0-F1
#
_cell.length_a   1.000
_cell.length_b   1.000
_cell.length_c   1.000
_cell.angle_alpha   90.00
_cell.angle_beta   90.00
_cell.angle_gamma   90.00
#
_symmetry.space_group_name_H-M   'P 1'
#
loop_
_entity.id
_entity.type
_entity.pdbx_description
1 polymer ?
#
loop_
_entity_poly.entity_id
_entity_poly.type
_entity_poly.pdbx_seq_one_letter_code
_entity_poly.pdbx_strand_id
1 'polypeptide(L)'
;GRATPLLDAIRTAHAAGGLVAGSSAGAAMMSDIMIEGGTSLEATTFGVVTNPDRPGLLLGRGLGFFPWGIVDQHFLKRGRFGRLVMAMAETGTPRGYGIDENTALFVDGTRGRVIGEYGAVIVDMAGAAYDRRGRTIDGIAFSYLDDGDSFDLPDHRVTPDTRKRPVLASEIAYRAPARSPRNVFGAYTLYDLLARLVLGDSTAYAADRARAIEPKAGIATTVELGRVPDRSRGLIALRDDMLRMTALDFR
;
A
#
# COMPACT_ATOMS: atom_id res chain seq x y z
N GLY A 1 -12.37 0.87 -18.27
CA GLY A 1 -12.19 1.00 -19.72
C GLY A 1 -13.41 0.51 -20.44
N ARG A 2 -13.55 0.89 -21.71
CA ARG A 2 -14.55 0.33 -22.63
C ARG A 2 -13.84 -0.68 -23.55
N ALA A 3 -14.53 -1.74 -23.92
CA ALA A 3 -14.01 -2.71 -24.87
C ALA A 3 -13.72 -2.02 -26.21
N THR A 4 -12.58 -2.35 -26.80
CA THR A 4 -12.19 -1.93 -28.15
C THR A 4 -11.57 -3.15 -28.83
N PRO A 5 -11.57 -3.22 -30.18
CA PRO A 5 -10.92 -4.33 -30.88
C PRO A 5 -9.46 -4.54 -30.46
N LEU A 6 -8.74 -3.45 -30.15
CA LEU A 6 -7.37 -3.52 -29.64
C LEU A 6 -7.30 -4.10 -28.22
N LEU A 7 -8.17 -3.66 -27.31
CA LEU A 7 -8.21 -4.20 -25.95
C LEU A 7 -8.56 -5.69 -25.96
N ASP A 8 -9.50 -6.11 -26.82
CA ASP A 8 -9.88 -7.50 -26.96
C ASP A 8 -8.72 -8.34 -27.52
N ALA A 9 -7.97 -7.82 -28.50
CA ALA A 9 -6.76 -8.48 -29.00
C ALA A 9 -5.68 -8.61 -27.91
N ILE A 10 -5.46 -7.58 -27.08
CA ILE A 10 -4.54 -7.65 -25.93
C ILE A 10 -5.00 -8.71 -24.93
N ARG A 11 -6.31 -8.78 -24.63
CA ARG A 11 -6.87 -9.80 -23.75
C ARG A 11 -6.70 -11.21 -24.30
N THR A 12 -6.92 -11.41 -25.60
CA THR A 12 -6.68 -12.71 -26.26
C THR A 12 -5.21 -13.10 -26.19
N ALA A 13 -4.29 -12.18 -26.48
CA ALA A 13 -2.86 -12.45 -26.39
C ALA A 13 -2.43 -12.77 -24.95
N HIS A 14 -2.95 -12.04 -23.96
CA HIS A 14 -2.68 -12.30 -22.55
C HIS A 14 -3.21 -13.67 -22.10
N ALA A 15 -4.45 -14.00 -22.47
CA ALA A 15 -5.05 -15.31 -22.19
C ALA A 15 -4.29 -16.47 -22.85
N ALA A 16 -3.56 -16.21 -23.93
CA ALA A 16 -2.67 -17.17 -24.58
C ALA A 16 -1.26 -17.23 -23.96
N GLY A 17 -1.01 -16.56 -22.84
CA GLY A 17 0.28 -16.55 -22.12
C GLY A 17 1.16 -15.33 -22.41
N GLY A 18 0.67 -14.34 -23.15
CA GLY A 18 1.38 -13.08 -23.39
C GLY A 18 1.50 -12.23 -22.11
N LEU A 19 2.64 -11.58 -21.91
CA LEU A 19 2.84 -10.65 -20.80
C LEU A 19 2.16 -9.30 -21.08
N VAL A 20 1.37 -8.83 -20.12
CA VAL A 20 0.88 -7.44 -20.08
C VAL A 20 1.59 -6.70 -18.96
N ALA A 21 2.19 -5.56 -19.28
CA ALA A 21 2.91 -4.73 -18.33
C ALA A 21 2.43 -3.27 -18.43
N GLY A 22 2.44 -2.57 -17.30
CA GLY A 22 2.03 -1.18 -17.23
C GLY A 22 2.71 -0.47 -16.07
N SER A 23 3.14 0.77 -16.32
CA SER A 23 3.76 1.65 -15.32
C SER A 23 2.90 2.89 -15.12
N SER A 24 2.90 3.44 -13.91
CA SER A 24 2.09 4.59 -13.53
C SER A 24 0.61 4.36 -13.86
N ALA A 25 -0.02 5.17 -14.73
CA ALA A 25 -1.39 4.95 -15.19
C ALA A 25 -1.65 3.53 -15.74
N GLY A 26 -0.63 2.91 -16.37
CA GLY A 26 -0.71 1.54 -16.85
C GLY A 26 -0.81 0.50 -15.73
N ALA A 27 -0.28 0.78 -14.53
CA ALA A 27 -0.45 -0.07 -13.36
C ALA A 27 -1.85 0.13 -12.73
N ALA A 28 -2.31 1.38 -12.62
CA ALA A 28 -3.62 1.71 -12.07
C ALA A 28 -4.77 1.11 -12.90
N MET A 29 -4.62 1.02 -14.21
CA MET A 29 -5.63 0.41 -15.08
C MET A 29 -5.65 -1.12 -15.00
N MET A 30 -4.71 -1.78 -14.32
CA MET A 30 -4.70 -3.25 -14.24
C MET A 30 -5.90 -3.77 -13.44
N SER A 31 -6.30 -3.09 -12.37
CA SER A 31 -7.46 -3.47 -11.56
C SER A 31 -8.80 -3.10 -12.22
N ASP A 32 -9.90 -3.70 -11.76
CA ASP A 32 -11.24 -3.37 -12.26
C ASP A 32 -11.69 -1.96 -11.84
N ILE A 33 -11.45 -1.61 -10.58
CA ILE A 33 -11.57 -0.25 -10.07
C ILE A 33 -10.23 0.46 -10.29
N MET A 34 -10.27 1.64 -10.90
CA MET A 34 -9.10 2.47 -11.18
C MET A 34 -9.19 3.77 -10.38
N ILE A 35 -8.14 4.11 -9.64
CA ILE A 35 -7.99 5.44 -9.05
C ILE A 35 -7.49 6.38 -10.14
N GLU A 36 -8.36 7.27 -10.62
CA GLU A 36 -8.04 8.19 -11.73
C GLU A 36 -7.28 9.42 -11.23
N GLY A 37 -7.56 9.85 -10.00
CA GLY A 37 -7.01 11.08 -9.44
C GLY A 37 -7.35 11.30 -7.96
N GLY A 38 -6.83 12.40 -7.41
CA GLY A 38 -6.97 12.75 -6.01
C GLY A 38 -5.73 12.41 -5.17
N THR A 39 -5.38 13.32 -4.26
CA THR A 39 -4.38 13.08 -3.22
C THR A 39 -4.99 12.34 -2.03
N SER A 40 -4.17 11.75 -1.17
CA SER A 40 -4.68 11.14 0.06
C SER A 40 -5.36 12.15 0.97
N LEU A 41 -4.85 13.38 1.06
CA LEU A 41 -5.47 14.42 1.90
C LEU A 41 -6.85 14.82 1.38
N GLU A 42 -6.98 14.99 0.06
CA GLU A 42 -8.28 15.28 -0.56
C GLU A 42 -9.25 14.11 -0.41
N ALA A 43 -8.79 12.88 -0.64
CA ALA A 43 -9.61 11.68 -0.51
C ALA A 43 -10.15 11.49 0.90
N THR A 44 -9.32 11.68 1.93
CA THR A 44 -9.74 11.52 3.33
C THR A 44 -10.53 12.71 3.87
N THR A 45 -10.47 13.87 3.20
CA THR A 45 -11.20 15.08 3.61
C THR A 45 -12.55 15.19 2.93
N PHE A 46 -12.60 14.98 1.61
CA PHE A 46 -13.76 15.26 0.77
C PHE A 46 -14.44 14.00 0.22
N GLY A 47 -13.82 12.83 0.38
CA GLY A 47 -14.37 11.56 -0.12
C GLY A 47 -14.32 11.46 -1.65
N VAL A 48 -15.17 10.61 -2.21
CA VAL A 48 -15.26 10.41 -3.66
C VAL A 48 -16.07 11.53 -4.32
N VAL A 49 -15.57 12.01 -5.45
CA VAL A 49 -16.19 13.07 -6.25
C VAL A 49 -16.36 12.59 -7.69
N THR A 50 -17.32 13.17 -8.41
CA THR A 50 -17.58 12.87 -9.83
C THR A 50 -17.05 13.96 -10.77
N ASN A 51 -16.82 15.16 -10.25
CA ASN A 51 -16.29 16.29 -11.01
C ASN A 51 -14.77 16.40 -10.76
N PRO A 52 -13.92 16.29 -11.79
CA PRO A 52 -12.47 16.38 -11.65
C PRO A 52 -11.95 17.76 -11.19
N ASP A 53 -12.76 18.81 -11.31
CA ASP A 53 -12.42 20.15 -10.81
C ASP A 53 -12.67 20.32 -9.30
N ARG A 54 -13.24 19.30 -8.64
CA ARG A 54 -13.49 19.30 -7.19
C ARG A 54 -12.37 18.55 -6.46
N PRO A 55 -11.93 19.04 -5.28
CA PRO A 55 -10.99 18.29 -4.47
C PRO A 55 -11.67 17.02 -3.95
N GLY A 56 -11.04 15.87 -4.15
CA GLY A 56 -11.54 14.58 -3.70
C GLY A 56 -10.86 13.42 -4.41
N LEU A 57 -11.44 12.23 -4.25
CA LEU A 57 -11.00 11.00 -4.89
C LEU A 57 -11.82 10.75 -6.17
N LEU A 58 -11.14 10.59 -7.30
CA LEU A 58 -11.76 10.20 -8.56
C LEU A 58 -11.56 8.70 -8.79
N LEU A 59 -12.66 7.99 -8.99
CA LEU A 59 -12.69 6.57 -9.30
C LEU A 59 -13.29 6.34 -10.67
N GLY A 60 -12.76 5.35 -11.36
CA GLY A 60 -13.25 4.90 -12.65
C GLY A 60 -13.08 3.40 -12.82
N ARG A 61 -13.24 2.96 -14.07
CA ARG A 61 -13.10 1.55 -14.44
C ARG A 61 -11.73 1.34 -15.08
N GLY A 62 -10.95 0.38 -14.59
CA GLY A 62 -9.74 -0.09 -15.26
C GLY A 62 -10.03 -1.13 -16.33
N LEU A 63 -9.04 -1.96 -16.65
CA LEU A 63 -9.06 -2.94 -17.74
C LEU A 63 -9.22 -4.39 -17.25
N GLY A 64 -9.00 -4.64 -15.96
CA GLY A 64 -9.28 -5.93 -15.32
C GLY A 64 -8.27 -7.02 -15.65
N PHE A 65 -6.99 -6.68 -15.83
CA PHE A 65 -5.90 -7.65 -15.95
C PHE A 65 -5.43 -8.19 -14.58
N PHE A 66 -5.72 -7.48 -13.50
CA PHE A 66 -5.39 -7.86 -12.13
C PHE A 66 -6.68 -7.96 -11.28
N PRO A 67 -7.24 -9.16 -11.10
CA PRO A 67 -8.53 -9.37 -10.44
C PRO A 67 -8.45 -9.46 -8.91
N TRP A 68 -7.29 -9.17 -8.31
CA TRP A 68 -7.01 -9.46 -6.90
C TRP A 68 -7.26 -8.30 -5.94
N GLY A 69 -7.59 -7.11 -6.45
CA GLY A 69 -7.89 -5.90 -5.67
C GLY A 69 -7.61 -4.61 -6.43
N ILE A 70 -7.58 -3.47 -5.73
CA ILE A 70 -7.28 -2.15 -6.31
C ILE A 70 -5.77 -1.94 -6.37
N VAL A 71 -5.25 -1.52 -7.52
CA VAL A 71 -3.83 -1.18 -7.68
C VAL A 71 -3.64 0.33 -7.65
N ASP A 72 -2.66 0.77 -6.86
CA ASP A 72 -2.14 2.13 -6.88
C ASP A 72 -0.61 2.12 -7.08
N GLN A 73 -0.06 3.24 -7.49
CA GLN A 73 1.26 3.41 -8.11
C GLN A 73 1.95 4.67 -7.56
N HIS A 74 3.29 4.77 -7.64
CA HIS A 74 4.08 5.80 -6.91
C HIS A 74 3.67 5.89 -5.43
N PHE A 75 3.37 4.74 -4.82
CA PHE A 75 2.49 4.67 -3.67
C PHE A 75 3.05 5.38 -2.44
N LEU A 76 4.25 5.01 -2.01
CA LEU A 76 4.92 5.61 -0.85
C LEU A 76 5.52 6.97 -1.21
N LYS A 77 6.10 7.10 -2.41
CA LYS A 77 6.66 8.36 -2.92
C LYS A 77 5.67 9.51 -2.85
N ARG A 78 4.40 9.25 -3.19
CA ARG A 78 3.35 10.28 -3.25
C ARG A 78 2.35 10.18 -2.08
N GLY A 79 2.67 9.41 -1.05
CA GLY A 79 1.85 9.29 0.17
C GLY A 79 0.42 8.82 -0.10
N ARG A 80 0.22 7.85 -1.00
CA ARG A 80 -1.07 7.44 -1.57
C ARG A 80 -1.86 6.42 -0.73
N PHE A 81 -1.44 6.17 0.51
CA PHE A 81 -2.13 5.27 1.41
C PHE A 81 -3.58 5.68 1.69
N GLY A 82 -3.81 6.95 2.06
CA GLY A 82 -5.16 7.43 2.40
C GLY A 82 -6.14 7.29 1.23
N ARG A 83 -5.73 7.64 0.00
CA ARG A 83 -6.62 7.51 -1.15
C ARG A 83 -6.93 6.05 -1.53
N LEU A 84 -5.97 5.14 -1.37
CA LEU A 84 -6.22 3.71 -1.60
C LEU A 84 -7.22 3.15 -0.58
N VAL A 85 -7.03 3.47 0.71
CA VAL A 85 -7.97 3.08 1.78
C VAL A 85 -9.37 3.64 1.52
N MET A 86 -9.49 4.90 1.10
CA MET A 86 -10.79 5.49 0.77
C MET A 86 -11.43 4.86 -0.48
N ALA A 87 -10.64 4.50 -1.50
CA ALA A 87 -11.14 3.77 -2.67
C ALA A 87 -11.67 2.38 -2.30
N MET A 88 -10.94 1.66 -1.44
CA MET A 88 -11.34 0.36 -0.91
C MET A 88 -12.63 0.45 -0.09
N ALA A 89 -12.70 1.44 0.83
CA ALA A 89 -13.87 1.68 1.67
C ALA A 89 -15.12 2.04 0.85
N GLU A 90 -14.99 2.89 -0.18
CA GLU A 90 -16.12 3.29 -1.03
C GLU A 90 -16.64 2.14 -1.88
N THR A 91 -15.72 1.34 -2.45
CA THR A 91 -16.10 0.27 -3.38
C THR A 91 -16.38 -1.07 -2.71
N GLY A 92 -16.16 -1.17 -1.40
CA GLY A 92 -16.24 -2.44 -0.66
C GLY A 92 -15.15 -3.44 -1.08
N THR A 93 -14.08 -2.98 -1.72
CA THR A 93 -12.98 -3.85 -2.17
C THR A 93 -12.05 -4.16 -1.00
N PRO A 94 -11.93 -5.43 -0.56
CA PRO A 94 -11.20 -5.74 0.68
C PRO A 94 -9.67 -5.62 0.55
N ARG A 95 -9.13 -5.62 -0.68
CA ARG A 95 -7.69 -5.75 -0.94
C ARG A 95 -7.16 -4.60 -1.80
N GLY A 96 -6.05 -4.02 -1.39
CA GLY A 96 -5.35 -2.95 -2.08
C GLY A 96 -3.86 -3.22 -2.20
N TYR A 97 -3.28 -2.82 -3.32
CA TYR A 97 -1.86 -3.02 -3.65
C TYR A 97 -1.24 -1.70 -4.07
N GLY A 98 -0.36 -1.17 -3.22
CA GLY A 98 0.37 0.05 -3.47
C GLY A 98 1.78 -0.24 -3.97
N ILE A 99 2.04 -0.05 -5.26
CA ILE A 99 3.35 -0.28 -5.88
C ILE A 99 4.14 1.04 -5.88
N ASP A 100 5.35 1.03 -5.32
CA ASP A 100 6.18 2.23 -5.28
C ASP A 100 7.01 2.48 -6.55
N GLU A 101 7.78 3.57 -6.59
CA GLU A 101 8.65 3.89 -7.72
C GLU A 101 9.69 2.81 -7.95
N ASN A 102 10.19 2.68 -9.19
CA ASN A 102 11.22 1.72 -9.58
C ASN A 102 10.96 0.28 -9.11
N THR A 103 9.68 -0.09 -8.97
CA THR A 103 9.24 -1.38 -8.43
C THR A 103 8.11 -1.94 -9.29
N ALA A 104 8.12 -3.25 -9.49
CA ALA A 104 7.07 -3.99 -10.16
C ALA A 104 6.52 -5.08 -9.23
N LEU A 105 5.21 -5.26 -9.26
CA LEU A 105 4.56 -6.48 -8.81
C LEU A 105 4.40 -7.39 -10.04
N PHE A 106 5.28 -8.38 -10.17
CA PHE A 106 5.19 -9.39 -11.21
C PHE A 106 4.21 -10.48 -10.78
N VAL A 107 3.23 -10.80 -11.62
CA VAL A 107 2.18 -11.78 -11.31
C VAL A 107 2.21 -12.89 -12.35
N ASP A 108 2.35 -14.11 -11.89
CA ASP A 108 2.22 -15.33 -12.68
C ASP A 108 1.12 -16.21 -12.05
N GLY A 109 -0.04 -16.26 -12.72
CA GLY A 109 -1.25 -16.87 -12.17
C GLY A 109 -1.67 -16.23 -10.84
N THR A 110 -1.51 -16.99 -9.76
CA THR A 110 -1.84 -16.56 -8.39
C THR A 110 -0.63 -16.10 -7.59
N ARG A 111 0.57 -16.17 -8.16
CA ARG A 111 1.82 -15.84 -7.47
C ARG A 111 2.28 -14.43 -7.82
N GLY A 112 2.32 -13.56 -6.81
CA GLY A 112 2.96 -12.25 -6.89
C GLY A 112 4.43 -12.32 -6.46
N ARG A 113 5.30 -11.55 -7.12
CA ARG A 113 6.68 -11.29 -6.70
C ARG A 113 7.00 -9.81 -6.83
N VAL A 114 7.58 -9.24 -5.77
CA VAL A 114 8.09 -7.86 -5.78
C VAL A 114 9.48 -7.85 -6.41
N ILE A 115 9.69 -6.98 -7.39
CA ILE A 115 10.95 -6.80 -8.10
C ILE A 115 11.25 -5.31 -8.16
N GLY A 116 12.43 -4.88 -7.71
CA GLY A 116 12.89 -3.51 -7.94
C GLY A 116 13.58 -2.84 -6.75
N GLU A 117 13.66 -1.51 -6.82
CA GLU A 117 14.45 -0.73 -5.88
C GLU A 117 13.74 -0.55 -4.53
N TYR A 118 12.44 -0.28 -4.55
CA TYR A 118 11.60 -0.14 -3.36
C TYR A 118 10.73 -1.40 -3.19
N GLY A 119 9.45 -1.24 -2.88
CA GLY A 119 8.57 -2.34 -2.55
C GLY A 119 7.12 -2.10 -2.92
N ALA A 120 6.29 -3.08 -2.55
CA ALA A 120 4.85 -3.03 -2.67
C ALA A 120 4.22 -3.12 -1.28
N VAL A 121 3.19 -2.32 -1.06
CA VAL A 121 2.35 -2.37 0.13
C VAL A 121 1.11 -3.19 -0.18
N ILE A 122 0.78 -4.13 0.70
CA ILE A 122 -0.48 -4.87 0.70
C ILE A 122 -1.33 -4.31 1.83
N VAL A 123 -2.55 -3.89 1.48
CA VAL A 123 -3.57 -3.39 2.40
C VAL A 123 -4.74 -4.37 2.37
N ASP A 124 -5.15 -4.87 3.53
CA ASP A 124 -6.31 -5.75 3.70
C ASP A 124 -7.29 -5.16 4.72
N MET A 125 -8.51 -4.91 4.26
CA MET A 125 -9.60 -4.30 5.01
C MET A 125 -10.74 -5.29 5.31
N ALA A 126 -10.55 -6.59 5.08
CA ALA A 126 -11.57 -7.61 5.33
C ALA A 126 -12.01 -7.69 6.80
N GLY A 127 -11.10 -7.38 7.74
CA GLY A 127 -11.36 -7.32 9.17
C GLY A 127 -11.45 -5.91 9.75
N ALA A 128 -11.50 -4.88 8.90
CA ALA A 128 -11.50 -3.49 9.35
C ALA A 128 -12.87 -3.06 9.89
N ALA A 129 -12.86 -2.26 10.96
CA ALA A 129 -14.06 -1.66 11.54
C ALA A 129 -14.21 -0.22 11.04
N TYR A 130 -15.42 0.15 10.63
CA TYR A 130 -15.72 1.47 10.05
C TYR A 130 -16.67 2.23 10.97
N ASP A 131 -16.20 3.34 11.54
CA ASP A 131 -17.08 4.33 12.16
C ASP A 131 -17.24 5.52 11.23
N ARG A 132 -18.35 5.56 10.49
CA ARG A 132 -18.66 6.68 9.58
C ARG A 132 -18.94 7.98 10.33
N ARG A 133 -19.42 7.92 11.58
CA ARG A 133 -19.71 9.12 12.39
C ARG A 133 -18.42 9.72 12.93
N GLY A 134 -17.55 8.86 13.49
CA GLY A 134 -16.22 9.23 13.95
C GLY A 134 -15.21 9.47 12.82
N ARG A 135 -15.52 9.04 11.59
CA ARG A 135 -14.63 9.01 10.42
C ARG A 135 -13.34 8.24 10.71
N THR A 136 -13.47 7.07 11.33
CA THR A 136 -12.34 6.16 11.61
C THR A 136 -12.48 4.85 10.84
N ILE A 137 -11.33 4.29 10.49
CA ILE A 137 -11.20 2.95 9.93
C ILE A 137 -10.10 2.28 10.74
N ASP A 138 -10.47 1.27 11.52
CA ASP A 138 -9.59 0.61 12.48
C ASP A 138 -9.34 -0.83 12.06
N GLY A 139 -8.16 -1.37 12.38
CA GLY A 139 -7.83 -2.78 12.11
C GLY A 139 -7.50 -3.10 10.64
N ILE A 140 -7.10 -2.10 9.85
CA ILE A 140 -6.55 -2.28 8.50
C ILE A 140 -5.26 -3.10 8.62
N ALA A 141 -5.17 -4.26 7.99
CA ALA A 141 -3.90 -4.99 7.94
C ALA A 141 -2.98 -4.37 6.88
N PHE A 142 -1.72 -4.17 7.26
CA PHE A 142 -0.71 -3.47 6.48
C PHE A 142 0.58 -4.32 6.42
N SER A 143 1.00 -4.67 5.20
CA SER A 143 2.29 -5.32 4.96
C SER A 143 3.08 -4.58 3.90
N TYR A 144 4.39 -4.43 4.10
CA TYR A 144 5.34 -3.95 3.10
C TYR A 144 6.25 -5.10 2.68
N LEU A 145 6.22 -5.39 1.38
CA LEU A 145 7.05 -6.40 0.74
C LEU A 145 8.09 -5.68 -0.10
N ASP A 146 9.33 -6.14 0.02
CA ASP A 146 10.50 -5.57 -0.65
C ASP A 146 11.03 -6.58 -1.68
N ASP A 147 11.96 -6.19 -2.54
CA ASP A 147 12.55 -7.02 -3.60
C ASP A 147 12.85 -8.45 -3.14
N GLY A 148 12.46 -9.40 -4.00
CA GLY A 148 12.59 -10.83 -3.76
C GLY A 148 11.45 -11.45 -2.96
N ASP A 149 10.64 -10.65 -2.24
CA ASP A 149 9.46 -11.19 -1.56
C ASP A 149 8.43 -11.67 -2.58
N SER A 150 7.83 -12.82 -2.27
CA SER A 150 6.72 -13.36 -3.04
C SER A 150 5.49 -13.48 -2.16
N PHE A 151 4.31 -13.55 -2.75
CA PHE A 151 3.08 -13.81 -2.01
C PHE A 151 2.06 -14.55 -2.87
N ASP A 152 1.24 -15.35 -2.20
CA ASP A 152 0.06 -15.96 -2.81
C ASP A 152 -1.10 -14.95 -2.77
N LEU A 153 -1.63 -14.59 -3.94
CA LEU A 153 -2.70 -13.59 -4.08
C LEU A 153 -4.03 -14.06 -3.46
N PRO A 154 -4.53 -15.29 -3.71
CA PRO A 154 -5.70 -15.83 -3.03
C PRO A 154 -5.55 -15.87 -1.50
N ASP A 155 -4.49 -16.52 -1.02
CA ASP A 155 -4.33 -16.91 0.39
C ASP A 155 -3.64 -15.84 1.25
N HIS A 156 -3.12 -14.77 0.63
CA HIS A 156 -2.36 -13.70 1.28
C HIS A 156 -1.09 -14.18 2.00
N ARG A 157 -0.60 -15.36 1.64
CA ARG A 157 0.56 -15.91 2.30
C ARG A 157 1.83 -15.31 1.70
N VAL A 158 2.45 -14.40 2.44
CA VAL A 158 3.75 -13.84 2.09
C VAL A 158 4.86 -14.87 2.34
N THR A 159 5.74 -15.00 1.36
CA THR A 159 7.00 -15.75 1.42
C THR A 159 8.14 -14.74 1.28
N PRO A 160 8.74 -14.30 2.39
CA PRO A 160 9.86 -13.37 2.35
C PRO A 160 11.06 -13.98 1.60
N ASP A 161 11.88 -13.12 1.00
CA ASP A 161 13.15 -13.53 0.42
C ASP A 161 14.04 -14.23 1.47
N THR A 162 14.69 -15.33 1.09
CA THR A 162 15.49 -16.18 2.00
C THR A 162 16.69 -15.46 2.63
N ARG A 163 17.15 -14.35 2.04
CA ARG A 163 18.21 -13.50 2.59
C ARG A 163 17.73 -12.62 3.75
N LYS A 164 16.42 -12.43 3.88
CA LYS A 164 15.82 -11.60 4.93
C LYS A 164 15.64 -12.42 6.21
N ARG A 165 16.07 -11.85 7.32
CA ARG A 165 16.02 -12.46 8.65
C ARG A 165 15.39 -11.52 9.68
N PRO A 166 14.91 -12.04 10.82
CA PRO A 166 14.47 -11.19 11.91
C PRO A 166 15.57 -10.20 12.36
N VAL A 167 15.13 -9.04 12.84
CA VAL A 167 15.99 -8.02 13.44
C VAL A 167 16.55 -8.55 14.76
N LEU A 168 17.87 -8.44 14.94
CA LEU A 168 18.55 -8.86 16.16
C LEU A 168 18.47 -7.77 17.24
N ALA A 169 18.62 -8.15 18.51
CA ALA A 169 18.60 -7.20 19.63
C ALA A 169 19.67 -6.09 19.50
N SER A 170 20.85 -6.42 18.94
CA SER A 170 21.93 -5.47 18.68
C SER A 170 21.63 -4.50 17.53
N GLU A 171 20.63 -4.78 16.71
CA GLU A 171 20.24 -3.97 15.54
C GLU A 171 19.04 -3.05 15.84
N ILE A 172 18.51 -3.11 17.07
CA ILE A 172 17.45 -2.23 17.53
C ILE A 172 17.96 -0.79 17.52
N ALA A 173 17.38 0.04 16.66
CA ALA A 173 17.74 1.45 16.48
C ALA A 173 16.78 2.39 17.21
N TYR A 174 15.54 1.97 17.48
CA TYR A 174 14.50 2.84 18.03
C TYR A 174 13.82 2.25 19.26
N ARG A 175 13.49 3.12 20.21
CA ARG A 175 12.78 2.75 21.46
C ARG A 175 11.56 3.63 21.74
N ALA A 176 11.26 4.58 20.84
CA ALA A 176 10.15 5.51 20.97
C ALA A 176 9.79 6.15 19.61
N PRO A 177 8.55 6.65 19.46
CA PRO A 177 8.12 7.45 18.32
C PRO A 177 9.05 8.63 18.02
N ALA A 178 9.07 9.07 16.76
CA ALA A 178 9.77 10.31 16.43
C ALA A 178 9.10 11.50 17.15
N ARG A 179 9.91 12.43 17.66
CA ARG A 179 9.42 13.62 18.39
C ARG A 179 8.95 14.75 17.47
N SER A 180 9.20 14.64 16.17
CA SER A 180 8.86 15.67 15.20
C SER A 180 7.56 15.32 14.48
N PRO A 181 6.63 16.29 14.33
CA PRO A 181 5.46 16.12 13.48
C PRO A 181 5.88 15.79 12.04
N ARG A 182 5.20 14.81 11.44
CA ARG A 182 5.40 14.40 10.04
C ARG A 182 4.07 14.44 9.32
N ASN A 183 4.08 14.91 8.07
CA ASN A 183 2.93 14.78 7.20
C ASN A 183 2.81 13.32 6.76
N VAL A 184 1.76 12.64 7.20
CA VAL A 184 1.57 11.21 6.94
C VAL A 184 1.41 10.87 5.46
N PHE A 185 0.98 11.83 4.64
CA PHE A 185 0.91 11.71 3.18
C PHE A 185 2.11 12.38 2.48
N GLY A 186 3.16 12.71 3.22
CA GLY A 186 4.45 13.11 2.66
C GLY A 186 5.17 11.94 2.00
N ALA A 187 6.13 12.25 1.13
CA ALA A 187 6.95 11.25 0.46
C ALA A 187 7.67 10.37 1.47
N TYR A 188 7.45 9.06 1.38
CA TYR A 188 8.08 8.03 2.22
C TYR A 188 7.81 8.11 3.73
N THR A 189 6.98 9.04 4.23
CA THR A 189 6.68 9.13 5.67
C THR A 189 6.15 7.81 6.23
N LEU A 190 5.27 7.13 5.50
CA LEU A 190 4.69 5.85 5.94
C LEU A 190 5.73 4.73 5.97
N TYR A 191 6.66 4.72 5.01
CA TYR A 191 7.80 3.81 5.01
C TYR A 191 8.70 4.07 6.21
N ASP A 192 9.00 5.34 6.51
CA ASP A 192 9.83 5.70 7.67
C ASP A 192 9.18 5.32 9.01
N LEU A 193 7.86 5.51 9.14
CA LEU A 193 7.09 5.03 10.31
C LEU A 193 7.27 3.52 10.48
N LEU A 194 7.07 2.78 9.40
CA LEU A 194 7.18 1.33 9.40
C LEU A 194 8.61 0.85 9.66
N ALA A 195 9.62 1.50 9.08
CA ALA A 195 11.02 1.19 9.28
C ALA A 195 11.44 1.39 10.73
N ARG A 196 10.96 2.47 11.35
CA ARG A 196 11.18 2.70 12.78
C ARG A 196 10.52 1.64 13.64
N LEU A 197 9.31 1.21 13.28
CA LEU A 197 8.65 0.11 13.97
C LEU A 197 9.45 -1.17 13.80
N VAL A 198 9.83 -1.59 12.58
CA VAL A 198 10.59 -2.81 12.32
C VAL A 198 11.91 -2.86 13.09
N LEU A 199 12.71 -1.79 13.01
CA LEU A 199 13.98 -1.64 13.74
C LEU A 199 13.81 -1.20 15.20
N GLY A 200 12.57 -1.15 15.67
CA GLY A 200 12.18 -0.70 16.99
C GLY A 200 12.08 -1.84 18.00
N ASP A 201 12.43 -1.55 19.25
CA ASP A 201 12.22 -2.46 20.37
C ASP A 201 10.73 -2.77 20.53
N SER A 202 10.32 -4.01 20.26
CA SER A 202 8.92 -4.41 20.29
C SER A 202 8.27 -4.31 21.67
N THR A 203 9.05 -4.27 22.76
CA THR A 203 8.55 -4.17 24.14
C THR A 203 8.23 -2.74 24.55
N ALA A 204 9.00 -1.78 24.05
CA ALA A 204 8.89 -0.37 24.40
C ALA A 204 8.21 0.48 23.30
N TYR A 205 8.22 0.01 22.05
CA TYR A 205 7.79 0.76 20.88
C TYR A 205 6.84 -0.07 20.00
N ALA A 206 5.58 -0.08 20.41
CA ALA A 206 4.53 -0.88 19.79
C ALA A 206 3.84 -0.17 18.62
N ALA A 207 3.78 1.17 18.60
CA ALA A 207 3.09 1.95 17.58
C ALA A 207 3.73 3.32 17.32
N ASP A 208 3.52 3.87 16.12
CA ASP A 208 3.90 5.21 15.71
C ASP A 208 2.79 5.83 14.86
N ARG A 209 2.72 7.16 14.81
CA ARG A 209 1.67 7.88 14.08
C ARG A 209 2.18 9.15 13.44
N ALA A 210 1.49 9.56 12.39
CA ALA A 210 1.68 10.85 11.74
C ALA A 210 0.33 11.45 11.34
N ARG A 211 0.32 12.76 11.04
CA ARG A 211 -0.91 13.50 10.77
C ARG A 211 -0.74 14.44 9.58
N ALA A 212 -1.76 14.51 8.74
CA ALA A 212 -1.92 15.53 7.71
C ALA A 212 -3.10 16.44 8.06
N ILE A 213 -3.06 17.70 7.64
CA ILE A 213 -4.09 18.71 7.92
C ILE A 213 -4.48 19.36 6.60
N GLU A 214 -5.78 19.38 6.30
CA GLU A 214 -6.37 20.21 5.24
C GLU A 214 -6.86 21.52 5.88
N PRO A 215 -6.07 22.60 5.81
CA PRO A 215 -6.36 23.82 6.54
C PRO A 215 -7.65 24.49 6.08
N LYS A 216 -8.03 24.39 4.80
CA LYS A 216 -9.26 25.03 4.29
C LYS A 216 -10.53 24.36 4.83
N ALA A 217 -10.47 23.05 5.06
CA ALA A 217 -11.58 22.29 5.62
C ALA A 217 -11.54 22.19 7.15
N GLY A 218 -10.42 22.58 7.78
CA GLY A 218 -10.21 22.38 9.22
C GLY A 218 -10.18 20.90 9.62
N ILE A 219 -9.91 20.00 8.67
CA ILE A 219 -9.91 18.55 8.89
C ILE A 219 -8.48 18.07 9.02
N ALA A 220 -8.29 17.12 9.93
CA ALA A 220 -7.04 16.40 10.02
C ALA A 220 -7.25 14.90 9.93
N THR A 221 -6.29 14.26 9.28
CA THR A 221 -6.22 12.81 9.15
C THR A 221 -4.98 12.32 9.85
N THR A 222 -5.16 11.42 10.80
CA THR A 222 -4.07 10.71 11.49
C THR A 222 -4.03 9.29 10.97
N VAL A 223 -2.83 8.77 10.70
CA VAL A 223 -2.62 7.33 10.53
C VAL A 223 -1.70 6.89 11.66
N GLU A 224 -2.14 5.87 12.38
CA GLU A 224 -1.36 5.16 13.38
C GLU A 224 -1.06 3.78 12.82
N LEU A 225 0.20 3.35 12.93
CA LEU A 225 0.65 2.01 12.61
C LEU A 225 1.18 1.37 13.88
N GLY A 226 0.80 0.13 14.12
CA GLY A 226 1.08 -0.63 15.31
C GLY A 226 1.45 -2.07 15.00
N ARG A 227 2.20 -2.65 15.93
CA ARG A 227 2.49 -4.09 15.98
C ARG A 227 1.28 -4.81 16.56
N VAL A 228 0.91 -5.89 15.91
CA VAL A 228 0.00 -6.90 16.43
C VAL A 228 0.85 -7.98 17.11
N PRO A 229 0.72 -8.19 18.43
CA PRO A 229 1.45 -9.23 19.15
C PRO A 229 1.33 -10.58 18.45
N ASP A 230 2.45 -11.31 18.38
CA ASP A 230 2.58 -12.64 17.78
C ASP A 230 2.22 -12.77 16.29
N ARG A 231 1.84 -11.67 15.62
CA ARG A 231 1.54 -11.65 14.17
C ARG A 231 2.51 -10.77 13.41
N SER A 232 2.75 -9.55 13.87
CA SER A 232 3.60 -8.61 13.13
C SER A 232 5.05 -9.07 13.12
N ARG A 233 5.68 -9.08 11.95
CA ARG A 233 7.07 -9.50 11.77
C ARG A 233 7.84 -8.47 10.97
N GLY A 234 8.98 -8.03 11.52
CA GLY A 234 9.97 -7.24 10.80
C GLY A 234 11.14 -8.12 10.39
N LEU A 235 11.49 -8.10 9.11
CA LEU A 235 12.62 -8.83 8.55
C LEU A 235 13.52 -7.84 7.82
N ILE A 236 14.82 -8.06 7.89
CA ILE A 236 15.82 -7.21 7.24
C ILE A 236 16.87 -8.05 6.51
N ALA A 237 17.48 -7.46 5.50
CA ALA A 237 18.71 -7.93 4.89
C ALA A 237 19.62 -6.73 4.60
N LEU A 238 20.93 -6.96 4.57
CA LEU A 238 21.88 -5.99 4.05
C LEU A 238 22.30 -6.46 2.66
N ARG A 239 22.11 -5.61 1.65
CA ARG A 239 22.47 -5.88 0.26
C ARG A 239 23.04 -4.61 -0.35
N ASP A 240 24.26 -4.71 -0.89
CA ASP A 240 24.94 -3.57 -1.54
C ASP A 240 24.99 -2.33 -0.63
N ASP A 241 25.31 -2.54 0.66
CA ASP A 241 25.29 -1.54 1.75
C ASP A 241 23.95 -0.84 2.01
N MET A 242 22.86 -1.34 1.41
CA MET A 242 21.51 -0.87 1.65
C MET A 242 20.74 -1.83 2.57
N LEU A 243 20.00 -1.24 3.52
CA LEU A 243 19.03 -1.97 4.31
C LEU A 243 17.81 -2.28 3.46
N ARG A 244 17.54 -3.58 3.28
CA ARG A 244 16.28 -4.11 2.74
C ARG A 244 15.39 -4.54 3.87
N MET A 245 14.08 -4.34 3.75
CA MET A 245 13.14 -4.56 4.84
C MET A 245 11.83 -5.14 4.36
N THR A 246 11.32 -6.14 5.07
CA THR A 246 9.95 -6.63 4.94
C THR A 246 9.23 -6.43 6.26
N ALA A 247 8.01 -5.92 6.20
CA ALA A 247 7.15 -5.72 7.37
C ALA A 247 5.83 -6.44 7.12
N LEU A 248 5.50 -7.43 7.94
CA LEU A 248 4.31 -8.25 7.77
C LEU A 248 3.32 -7.99 8.88
N ASP A 249 2.04 -7.96 8.52
CA ASP A 249 0.88 -8.01 9.43
C ASP A 249 0.89 -6.91 10.51
N PHE A 250 1.27 -5.69 10.16
CA PHE A 250 1.06 -4.50 10.98
C PHE A 250 -0.39 -4.03 10.86
N ARG A 251 -0.84 -3.15 11.76
CA ARG A 251 -2.19 -2.58 11.73
C ARG A 251 -2.23 -1.08 12.00
#